data_AF-A0A519QN52-F1
#
_entry.id   AF-A0A519QN52-F1
#
_cell.length_a   1.000
_cell.length_b   1.000
_cell.length_c   1.000
_cell.angle_alpha   90.00
_cell.angle_beta   90.00
_cell.angle_gamma   90.00
#
_symmetry.space_group_name_H-M   'P 1'
#
loop_
_entity.id
_entity.type
_entity.pdbx_description
1 polymer ?
#
loop_
_entity_poly.entity_id
_entity_poly.type
_entity_poly.pdbx_seq_one_letter_code
_entity_poly.pdbx_strand_id
1 'polypeptide(L)' 'PTHITSNLSASEIETHYGLRVRSRLREMVNLISYDKTTNDKR' A
#
# COMPACT_ATOMS: atom_id res chain seq x y z
N PRO A 1 14.34 -9.15 -1.05
CA PRO A 1 12.92 -9.02 -1.45
C PRO A 1 12.08 -8.42 -0.31
N THR A 2 11.81 -7.11 -0.39
CA THR A 2 11.07 -6.37 0.64
C THR A 2 9.58 -6.46 0.35
N HIS A 3 8.81 -7.01 1.29
CA HIS A 3 7.34 -7.08 1.20
C HIS A 3 6.75 -6.33 2.39
N ILE A 4 5.71 -5.54 2.15
CA ILE A 4 5.03 -4.73 3.15
C ILE A 4 3.53 -4.93 2.99
N THR A 5 2.83 -5.17 4.09
CA THR A 5 1.36 -5.22 4.15
C THR A 5 0.85 -4.10 5.03
N SER A 6 -0.15 -3.37 4.56
CA SER A 6 -0.79 -2.30 5.33
C SER A 6 -2.29 -2.37 5.13
N ASN A 7 -3.06 -1.99 6.16
CA ASN A 7 -4.50 -1.80 6.06
C ASN A 7 -4.87 -0.43 5.45
N LEU A 8 -3.87 0.36 5.06
CA LEU A 8 -4.04 1.69 4.48
C LEU A 8 -4.01 1.60 2.94
N SER A 9 -4.95 2.29 2.31
CA SER A 9 -4.93 2.57 0.88
C SER A 9 -3.81 3.54 0.51
N ALA A 10 -3.45 3.60 -0.78
CA ALA A 10 -2.42 4.50 -1.27
C ALA A 10 -2.69 5.98 -0.93
N SER A 11 -3.97 6.38 -0.92
CA SER A 11 -4.40 7.75 -0.59
C SER A 11 -4.27 8.06 0.90
N GLU A 12 -4.54 7.08 1.76
CA GLU A 12 -4.36 7.22 3.21
C GLU A 12 -2.87 7.29 3.57
N ILE A 13 -2.03 6.50 2.90
CA ILE A 13 -0.57 6.59 3.06
C ILE A 13 -0.06 7.97 2.66
N GLU A 14 -0.58 8.54 1.57
CA GLU A 14 -0.23 9.91 1.16
C GLU A 14 -0.67 10.96 2.17
N THR A 15 -1.86 10.81 2.74
CA THR A 15 -2.40 11.74 3.74
C THR A 15 -1.63 11.67 5.07
N HIS A 16 -1.28 10.46 5.51
CA HIS A 16 -0.59 10.25 6.79
C HIS A 16 0.92 10.50 6.74
N TYR A 17 1.58 10.09 5.65
CA TYR A 17 3.05 10.10 5.54
C TYR A 17 3.58 11.07 4.47
N GLY A 18 2.69 11.68 3.69
CA GLY A 18 3.03 12.63 2.66
C GLY A 18 3.42 12.00 1.32
N LEU A 19 3.50 12.89 0.33
CA LEU A 19 3.68 12.54 -1.08
C LEU A 19 5.03 11.86 -1.37
N ARG A 20 6.10 12.21 -0.64
CA ARG A 20 7.44 11.59 -0.79
C ARG A 20 7.43 10.12 -0.41
N VAL A 21 6.76 9.75 0.68
CA VAL A 21 6.71 8.35 1.15
C VAL A 21 5.91 7.50 0.16
N ARG A 22 4.76 8.02 -0.31
CA ARG A 22 3.97 7.36 -1.36
C ARG A 22 4.78 7.15 -2.65
N SER A 23 5.55 8.16 -3.08
CA SER A 23 6.37 8.07 -4.30
C SER A 23 7.45 6.99 -4.17
N ARG A 24 8.13 6.93 -3.02
CA ARG A 24 9.14 5.89 -2.76
C ARG A 24 8.54 4.48 -2.72
N LEU A 25 7.39 4.32 -2.08
CA LEU A 25 6.70 3.02 -2.06
C LEU A 25 6.31 2.57 -3.47
N ARG A 26 5.86 3.49 -4.33
CA ARG A 26 5.53 3.19 -5.73
C ARG A 26 6.75 2.76 -6.57
N GLU A 27 7.95 3.25 -6.24
CA GLU A 27 9.20 2.86 -6.90
C GLU A 27 9.74 1.52 -6.36
N MET A 28 9.46 1.19 -5.10
CA MET A 28 10.07 0.05 -4.40
C MET A 28 9.22 -1.22 -4.41
N VAL A 29 7.90 -1.10 -4.57
CA VAL A 29 6.98 -2.25 -4.52
C VAL A 29 5.89 -2.17 -5.60
N ASN A 30 5.41 -3.34 -6.03
CA ASN A 30 4.19 -3.43 -6.80
C ASN A 30 2.99 -3.32 -5.87
N LEU A 31 2.09 -2.36 -6.15
CA LEU A 31 0.86 -2.18 -5.38
C LEU A 31 -0.16 -3.25 -5.79
N ILE A 32 -0.53 -4.11 -4.85
CA ILE A 32 -1.58 -5.11 -5.02
C ILE A 32 -2.69 -4.78 -4.03
N SER A 33 -3.86 -4.42 -4.55
CA SER A 33 -5.04 -4.06 -3.76
C SER A 33 -5.97 -5.26 -3.67
N TYR A 34 -6.32 -5.68 -2.47
CA TYR A 34 -7.31 -6.74 -2.24
C TYR A 34 -8.68 -6.12 -1.97
N ASP A 35 -9.72 -6.69 -2.58
CA ASP A 35 -11.08 -6.25 -2.33
C ASP A 35 -11.49 -6.54 -0.87
N LYS A 36 -12.34 -5.71 -0.29
CA LYS A 36 -12.78 -5.84 1.10
C LYS A 36 -13.53 -7.14 1.35
N THR A 37 -14.17 -7.68 0.30
CA THR A 37 -14.99 -8.89 0.31
C THR A 37 -14.21 -10.17 -0.02
N THR A 38 -12.90 -10.09 -0.28
CA THR A 38 -12.12 -11.31 -0.55
C THR A 38 -12.06 -12.18 0.70
N ASN A 39 -12.40 -13.45 0.54
CA ASN A 39 -12.54 -14.43 1.63
C ASN A 39 -11.17 -14.83 2.22
N ASP A 40 -10.09 -14.60 1.48
CA ASP A 40 -8.72 -14.81 1.95
C ASP A 40 -7.83 -13.63 1.54
N LYS A 41 -7.12 -13.07 2.52
CA LYS A 41 -6.19 -11.92 2.41
C LYS A 41 -4.76 -12.34 2.78
N ARG A 42 -4.41 -13.59 2.51
CA ARG A 42 -3.06 -14.13 2.70
C ARG A 42 -2.35 -14.38 1.38
#